data_AF-A0A250X9J5-F1
#
_entry.id   AF-A0A250X9J5-F1
#
_cell.length_a   1.000
_cell.length_b   1.000
_cell.length_c   1.000
_cell.angle_alpha   90.00
_cell.angle_beta   90.00
_cell.angle_gamma   90.00
#
_symmetry.space_group_name_H-M   'P 1'
#
loop_
_entity.id
_entity.type
_entity.pdbx_description
1 polymer ?
#
loop_
_entity_poly.entity_id
_entity_poly.type
_entity_poly.pdbx_seq_one_letter_code
_entity_poly.pdbx_strand_id
1 'polypeptide(L)'
;MLESIPLEERLRQCEKELKTCRENLYTCQERLEACQKERDLLLRINQDHARMSAGWTGSTLLSEILLGSDQEHDLEQEPLSIQLEAIQRASEADQDMLVIAWQFAPPLGGAESLQSYVQRQTQFDENNPGPTLEGSLVFASKQFLRDQNLCNLQEAGNRVAQWFRGIAILRQEWQAHLKNVRCGDYKPFTFRTVVFGGMNGSSSSVTRAFYNIPAVIVDSRGQRYWGIVRQSLPSSLNYQLHWSMRDLMSLNTTRACMITVSEDTGVPLWQNSASMAMIGVHGIYNRQIFSDAPCDSSERQRSINLHIN
;
A
#
# COMPACT_ATOMS: atom_id res chain seq x y z
N MET A 1 -1.05 67.62 -6.86
CA MET A 1 -2.51 67.76 -6.91
C MET A 1 -3.07 66.37 -7.16
N LEU A 2 -3.67 65.74 -6.16
CA LEU A 2 -4.41 64.48 -6.33
C LEU A 2 -5.83 64.88 -6.72
N GLU A 3 -6.20 64.67 -7.97
CA GLU A 3 -7.59 64.86 -8.41
C GLU A 3 -8.47 63.90 -7.61
N SER A 4 -9.38 64.46 -6.80
CA SER A 4 -10.26 63.64 -5.99
C SER A 4 -11.28 62.98 -6.92
N ILE A 5 -11.26 61.65 -6.96
CA ILE A 5 -12.28 60.87 -7.68
C ILE A 5 -13.66 61.29 -7.13
N PRO A 6 -14.62 61.70 -7.99
CA PRO A 6 -15.96 62.05 -7.57
C PRO A 6 -16.60 60.95 -6.73
N LEU A 7 -17.36 61.33 -5.70
CA LEU A 7 -18.00 60.39 -4.77
C LEU A 7 -18.86 59.34 -5.49
N GLU A 8 -19.56 59.76 -6.55
CA GLU A 8 -20.41 58.88 -7.37
C GLU A 8 -19.61 57.77 -8.07
N GLU A 9 -18.41 58.08 -8.56
CA GLU A 9 -17.56 57.10 -9.23
C GLU A 9 -16.99 56.08 -8.23
N ARG A 10 -16.64 56.55 -7.02
CA ARG A 10 -16.26 55.65 -5.92
C ARG A 10 -17.42 54.73 -5.52
N LEU A 11 -18.64 55.25 -5.46
CA LEU A 11 -19.83 54.46 -5.12
C LEU A 11 -20.10 53.38 -6.18
N ARG A 12 -20.06 53.72 -7.46
CA ARG A 12 -20.19 52.75 -8.57
C ARG A 12 -19.11 51.67 -8.53
N GLN A 13 -17.87 52.03 -8.24
CA GLN A 13 -16.78 51.08 -8.11
C GLN A 13 -17.02 50.12 -6.93
N CYS A 14 -17.43 50.63 -5.77
CA CYS A 14 -17.80 49.78 -4.62
C CYS A 14 -18.99 48.87 -4.93
N GLU A 15 -20.01 49.33 -5.65
CA GLU A 15 -21.14 48.50 -6.07
C GLU A 15 -20.71 47.36 -7.00
N LYS A 16 -19.80 47.64 -7.94
CA LYS A 16 -19.22 46.65 -8.85
C LYS A 16 -18.39 45.62 -8.09
N GLU A 17 -17.54 46.05 -7.17
CA GLU A 17 -16.73 45.16 -6.32
C GLU A 17 -17.62 44.29 -5.43
N LEU A 18 -18.65 44.85 -4.80
CA LEU A 18 -19.63 44.09 -4.02
C LEU A 18 -20.35 43.04 -4.87
N LYS A 19 -20.72 43.38 -6.11
CA LYS A 19 -21.34 42.43 -7.04
C LYS A 19 -20.38 41.28 -7.36
N THR A 20 -19.13 41.56 -7.73
CA THR A 20 -18.11 40.54 -7.99
C THR A 20 -17.82 39.68 -6.77
N CYS A 21 -17.73 40.27 -5.58
CA CYS A 21 -17.56 39.52 -4.33
C CYS A 21 -18.72 38.56 -4.07
N ARG A 22 -19.97 38.97 -4.34
CA ARG A 22 -21.15 38.10 -4.20
C ARG A 22 -21.12 36.93 -5.19
N GLU A 23 -20.78 37.19 -6.45
CA GLU A 23 -20.65 36.15 -7.49
C GLU A 23 -19.55 35.13 -7.14
N ASN A 24 -18.40 35.62 -6.67
CA ASN A 24 -17.30 34.77 -6.20
C ASN A 24 -17.69 33.94 -4.98
N LEU A 25 -18.41 34.54 -4.01
CA LEU A 25 -18.87 33.84 -2.81
C LEU A 25 -19.85 32.71 -3.17
N TYR A 26 -20.78 32.97 -4.09
CA TYR A 26 -21.71 31.96 -4.59
C TYR A 26 -20.97 30.80 -5.29
N THR A 27 -20.00 31.11 -6.15
CA THR A 27 -19.17 30.10 -6.82
C THR A 27 -18.37 29.25 -5.81
N CYS A 28 -17.83 29.88 -4.77
CA CYS A 28 -17.12 29.18 -3.69
C CYS A 28 -18.05 28.26 -2.88
N GLN A 29 -19.30 28.68 -2.63
CA GLN A 29 -20.30 27.85 -1.96
C GLN A 29 -20.65 26.61 -2.78
N GLU A 30 -20.89 26.75 -4.09
CA GLU A 30 -21.16 25.61 -4.97
C GLU A 30 -20.00 24.62 -5.00
N ARG A 31 -18.75 25.12 -5.04
CA ARG A 31 -17.55 24.27 -4.98
C ARG A 31 -17.41 23.56 -3.63
N LEU A 32 -17.71 24.23 -2.53
CA LEU A 32 -17.67 23.63 -1.20
C LEU A 32 -18.70 22.50 -1.07
N GLU A 33 -19.92 22.70 -1.54
CA GLU A 33 -20.96 21.66 -1.54
C GLU A 33 -20.56 20.46 -2.40
N ALA A 34 -19.95 20.69 -3.57
CA ALA A 34 -19.43 19.61 -4.41
C ALA A 34 -18.35 18.80 -3.68
N CYS A 35 -17.38 19.48 -3.05
CA CYS A 35 -16.33 18.82 -2.26
C CYS A 35 -16.89 18.05 -1.06
N GLN A 36 -17.94 18.56 -0.39
CA GLN A 36 -18.60 17.86 0.72
C GLN A 36 -19.29 16.58 0.24
N LYS A 37 -20.01 16.63 -0.89
CA LYS A 37 -20.63 15.45 -1.49
C LYS A 37 -19.59 14.39 -1.89
N GLU A 38 -18.46 14.82 -2.43
CA GLU A 38 -17.34 13.93 -2.77
C GLU A 38 -16.72 13.29 -1.53
N ARG A 39 -16.44 14.07 -0.48
CA ARG A 39 -15.94 13.56 0.80
C ARG A 39 -16.88 12.51 1.39
N ASP A 40 -18.19 12.78 1.42
CA ASP A 40 -19.18 11.87 1.99
C ASP A 40 -19.34 10.58 1.17
N LEU A 41 -19.07 10.64 -0.14
CA LEU A 41 -18.96 9.45 -0.99
C LEU A 41 -17.70 8.63 -0.63
N LEU A 42 -16.55 9.28 -0.51
CA LEU A 42 -15.28 8.61 -0.14
C LEU A 42 -15.34 7.97 1.25
N LEU A 43 -15.99 8.62 2.23
CA LEU A 43 -16.20 8.05 3.55
C LEU A 43 -17.06 6.79 3.51
N ARG A 44 -18.13 6.78 2.71
CA ARG A 44 -18.94 5.57 2.51
C ARG A 44 -18.14 4.44 1.86
N ILE A 45 -17.34 4.75 0.85
CA ILE A 45 -16.43 3.78 0.22
C ILE A 45 -15.44 3.19 1.23
N ASN A 46 -14.86 4.01 2.11
CA ASN A 46 -13.93 3.54 3.15
C ASN A 46 -14.63 2.65 4.20
N GLN A 47 -15.85 3.00 4.60
CA GLN A 47 -16.65 2.18 5.53
C GLN A 47 -17.03 0.84 4.90
N ASP A 48 -17.43 0.84 3.62
CA ASP A 48 -17.69 -0.38 2.87
C ASP A 48 -16.42 -1.22 2.72
N HIS A 49 -15.25 -0.60 2.52
CA HIS A 49 -13.97 -1.31 2.51
C HIS A 49 -13.70 -2.01 3.84
N ALA A 50 -13.86 -1.33 4.99
CA ALA A 50 -13.68 -1.94 6.31
C ALA A 50 -14.61 -3.14 6.54
N ARG A 51 -15.86 -3.04 6.04
CA ARG A 51 -16.85 -4.12 6.09
C ARG A 51 -16.52 -5.27 5.13
N MET A 52 -16.03 -4.95 3.93
CA MET A 52 -15.61 -5.96 2.94
C MET A 52 -14.34 -6.69 3.39
N SER A 53 -13.40 -6.01 4.05
CA SER A 53 -12.26 -6.66 4.68
C SER A 53 -12.66 -7.52 5.88
N ALA A 54 -13.72 -7.14 6.60
CA ALA A 54 -14.26 -7.94 7.71
C ALA A 54 -15.22 -9.07 7.27
N GLY A 55 -15.76 -9.01 6.05
CA GLY A 55 -16.80 -9.91 5.54
C GLY A 55 -16.36 -10.84 4.40
N TRP A 56 -15.06 -10.92 4.10
CA TRP A 56 -14.56 -11.82 3.06
C TRP A 56 -14.46 -13.26 3.60
N THR A 57 -15.56 -14.01 3.46
CA THR A 57 -15.65 -15.46 3.74
C THR A 57 -15.39 -16.32 2.50
N GLY A 58 -14.76 -15.75 1.46
CA GLY A 58 -14.47 -16.41 0.19
C GLY A 58 -13.11 -17.11 0.23
N SER A 59 -13.13 -18.45 0.17
CA SER A 59 -11.98 -19.37 0.17
C SER A 59 -11.19 -19.44 1.48
N THR A 60 -11.59 -20.42 2.28
CA THR A 60 -11.15 -20.68 3.65
C THR A 60 -9.68 -21.09 3.76
N LEU A 61 -9.08 -21.83 2.81
CA LEU A 61 -7.81 -22.49 3.13
C LEU A 61 -6.60 -21.54 3.31
N LEU A 62 -6.44 -20.51 2.46
CA LEU A 62 -5.33 -19.56 2.61
C LEU A 62 -5.67 -18.35 3.49
N SER A 63 -6.94 -18.00 3.64
CA SER A 63 -7.38 -17.06 4.68
C SER A 63 -7.25 -17.69 6.07
N GLU A 64 -7.54 -18.97 6.25
CA GLU A 64 -7.28 -19.72 7.50
C GLU A 64 -5.79 -19.92 7.77
N ILE A 65 -4.97 -20.14 6.72
CA ILE A 65 -3.52 -20.32 6.86
C ILE A 65 -2.78 -18.98 7.06
N LEU A 66 -3.24 -17.86 6.47
CA LEU A 66 -2.54 -16.56 6.52
C LEU A 66 -3.17 -15.53 7.45
N LEU A 67 -4.47 -15.62 7.71
CA LEU A 67 -5.25 -14.69 8.56
C LEU A 67 -5.83 -15.36 9.81
N GLY A 68 -5.49 -16.64 10.05
CA GLY A 68 -5.83 -17.37 11.26
C GLY A 68 -7.20 -18.05 11.17
N SER A 69 -7.20 -19.37 11.28
CA SER A 69 -8.37 -20.16 11.69
C SER A 69 -8.55 -19.98 13.20
N ASP A 70 -9.40 -19.05 13.64
CA ASP A 70 -9.84 -18.80 15.03
C ASP A 70 -8.77 -18.61 16.14
N GLN A 71 -7.49 -18.85 15.85
CA GLN A 71 -6.34 -18.47 16.66
C GLN A 71 -5.70 -17.29 15.97
N GLU A 72 -5.85 -16.10 16.56
CA GLU A 72 -5.14 -14.89 16.17
C GLU A 72 -3.64 -15.18 16.29
N HIS A 73 -3.01 -15.64 15.19
CA HIS A 73 -1.56 -15.72 15.14
C HIS A 73 -1.05 -14.28 15.20
N ASP A 74 -0.42 -13.93 16.31
CA ASP A 74 0.05 -12.57 16.54
C ASP A 74 1.27 -12.30 15.66
N LEU A 75 1.01 -11.89 14.42
CA LEU A 75 2.01 -11.42 13.46
C LEU A 75 2.75 -10.17 13.96
N GLU A 76 2.39 -9.59 15.10
CA GLU A 76 3.21 -8.58 15.78
C GLU A 76 4.40 -9.18 16.54
N GLN A 77 4.37 -10.49 16.84
CA GLN A 77 5.38 -11.13 17.68
C GLN A 77 6.15 -12.23 16.95
N GLU A 78 5.52 -12.96 16.03
CA GLU A 78 6.18 -14.07 15.32
C GLU A 78 5.89 -14.08 13.81
N PRO A 79 6.89 -14.42 12.97
CA PRO A 79 6.68 -14.54 11.54
C PRO A 79 5.80 -15.76 11.23
N LEU A 80 5.05 -15.67 10.13
CA LEU A 80 4.31 -16.81 9.60
C LEU A 80 5.28 -17.99 9.32
N SER A 81 5.07 -19.14 9.94
CA SER A 81 5.80 -20.36 9.57
C SER A 81 4.93 -21.26 8.71
N ILE A 82 5.38 -21.56 7.49
CA ILE A 82 4.54 -22.25 6.50
C ILE A 82 5.35 -23.23 5.66
N GLN A 83 4.78 -24.40 5.40
CA GLN A 83 5.34 -25.38 4.47
C GLN A 83 5.04 -24.99 3.02
N LEU A 84 5.99 -25.20 2.12
CA LEU A 84 5.81 -24.88 0.70
C LEU A 84 4.65 -25.68 0.08
N GLU A 85 4.47 -26.93 0.51
CA GLU A 85 3.39 -27.82 0.10
C GLU A 85 2.02 -27.32 0.58
N ALA A 86 1.97 -26.60 1.71
CA ALA A 86 0.74 -25.96 2.17
C ALA A 86 0.36 -24.77 1.28
N ILE A 87 1.33 -23.94 0.90
CA ILE A 87 1.13 -22.84 -0.06
C ILE A 87 0.61 -23.40 -1.39
N GLN A 88 1.25 -24.46 -1.90
CA GLN A 88 0.84 -25.10 -3.14
C GLN A 88 -0.59 -25.64 -3.07
N ARG A 89 -0.91 -26.46 -2.06
CA ARG A 89 -2.25 -27.04 -1.90
C ARG A 89 -3.33 -25.98 -1.84
N ALA A 90 -3.09 -24.92 -1.07
CA ALA A 90 -4.07 -23.87 -0.91
C ALA A 90 -4.21 -23.01 -2.19
N SER A 91 -3.13 -22.80 -2.93
CA SER A 91 -3.18 -22.20 -4.27
C SER A 91 -3.88 -23.06 -5.32
N GLU A 92 -3.89 -24.38 -5.18
CA GLU A 92 -4.59 -25.28 -6.09
C GLU A 92 -6.08 -25.41 -5.75
N ALA A 93 -6.43 -25.26 -4.48
CA ALA A 93 -7.82 -25.25 -4.01
C ALA A 93 -8.57 -23.99 -4.48
N ASP A 94 -7.88 -22.85 -4.57
CA ASP A 94 -8.44 -21.58 -5.01
C ASP A 94 -7.87 -21.16 -6.37
N GLN A 95 -8.62 -21.44 -7.44
CA GLN A 95 -8.16 -21.22 -8.81
C GLN A 95 -7.96 -19.74 -9.16
N ASP A 96 -8.60 -18.82 -8.44
CA ASP A 96 -8.57 -17.38 -8.75
C ASP A 96 -7.47 -16.62 -8.00
N MET A 97 -6.77 -17.31 -7.11
CA MET A 97 -5.81 -16.66 -6.23
C MET A 97 -4.39 -16.72 -6.80
N LEU A 98 -3.79 -15.53 -6.88
CA LEU A 98 -2.40 -15.35 -7.27
C LEU A 98 -1.50 -15.48 -6.04
N VAL A 99 -0.65 -16.49 -6.03
CA VAL A 99 0.34 -16.67 -4.96
C VAL A 99 1.71 -16.90 -5.55
N ILE A 100 2.69 -16.19 -5.03
CA ILE A 100 4.11 -16.44 -5.30
C ILE A 100 4.86 -16.44 -3.98
N ALA A 101 5.86 -17.32 -3.86
CA ALA A 101 6.67 -17.43 -2.65
C ALA A 101 8.16 -17.42 -3.00
N TRP A 102 8.92 -16.74 -2.15
CA TRP A 102 10.37 -16.65 -2.29
C TRP A 102 11.09 -17.28 -1.10
N GLN A 103 12.33 -17.65 -1.36
CA GLN A 103 13.32 -18.16 -0.43
C GLN A 103 14.65 -17.45 -0.72
N PHE A 104 15.13 -16.61 0.21
CA PHE A 104 16.27 -15.73 -0.06
C PHE A 104 17.59 -16.25 0.49
N ALA A 105 17.53 -16.90 1.66
CA ALA A 105 18.68 -17.20 2.48
C ALA A 105 19.08 -18.69 2.45
N PRO A 106 20.32 -19.03 2.84
CA PRO A 106 20.61 -20.36 3.37
C PRO A 106 19.70 -20.66 4.58
N PRO A 107 19.59 -21.94 5.00
CA PRO A 107 18.76 -22.30 6.14
C PRO A 107 19.09 -21.47 7.38
N LEU A 108 18.05 -20.94 8.04
CA LEU A 108 18.14 -20.28 9.33
C LEU A 108 18.72 -21.26 10.35
N GLY A 109 19.60 -20.78 11.24
CA GLY A 109 20.05 -21.57 12.37
C GLY A 109 18.86 -22.06 13.20
N GLY A 110 18.93 -23.26 13.77
CA GLY A 110 17.77 -23.90 14.43
C GLY A 110 17.02 -23.01 15.43
N ALA A 111 17.75 -22.19 16.19
CA ALA A 111 17.19 -21.24 17.17
C ALA A 111 17.23 -19.77 16.70
N GLU A 112 17.70 -19.47 15.49
CA GLU A 112 17.77 -18.09 14.99
C GLU A 112 16.37 -17.60 14.64
N SER A 113 16.02 -16.41 15.14
CA SER A 113 14.79 -15.72 14.77
C SER A 113 14.96 -15.03 13.42
N LEU A 114 13.86 -14.81 12.71
CA LEU A 114 13.90 -14.09 11.44
C LEU A 114 14.42 -12.64 11.64
N GLN A 115 14.03 -11.99 12.74
CA GLN A 115 14.50 -10.65 13.08
C GLN A 115 16.03 -10.62 13.26
N SER A 116 16.58 -11.53 14.06
CA SER A 116 18.03 -11.59 14.31
C SER A 116 18.81 -11.87 13.02
N TYR A 117 18.30 -12.77 12.16
CA TYR A 117 18.89 -13.05 10.87
C TYR A 117 18.92 -11.80 9.97
N VAL A 118 17.79 -11.13 9.77
CA VAL A 118 17.70 -9.94 8.90
C VAL A 118 18.50 -8.77 9.48
N GLN A 119 18.49 -8.58 10.80
CA GLN A 119 19.32 -7.56 11.44
C GLN A 119 20.80 -7.80 11.18
N ARG A 120 21.26 -9.05 11.26
CA ARG A 120 22.63 -9.44 10.93
C ARG A 120 22.95 -9.16 9.45
N GLN A 121 22.12 -9.63 8.51
CA GLN A 121 22.35 -9.41 7.07
C GLN A 121 22.37 -7.92 6.69
N THR A 122 21.48 -7.11 7.28
CA THR A 122 21.37 -5.69 6.95
C THR A 122 22.42 -4.79 7.60
N GLN A 123 23.05 -5.21 8.70
CA GLN A 123 24.08 -4.44 9.40
C GLN A 123 25.42 -4.40 8.66
N PHE A 124 25.74 -5.44 7.89
CA PHE A 124 27.04 -5.55 7.23
C PHE A 124 27.08 -4.93 5.82
N ASP A 125 25.97 -4.36 5.34
CA ASP A 125 25.77 -3.90 3.95
C ASP A 125 26.16 -4.98 2.89
N GLU A 126 26.25 -6.23 3.34
CA GLU A 126 26.48 -7.39 2.51
C GLU A 126 25.19 -7.70 1.76
N ASN A 127 25.33 -8.08 0.48
CA ASN A 127 24.28 -8.50 -0.45
C ASN A 127 23.00 -9.01 0.23
N ASN A 128 22.08 -8.11 0.60
CA ASN A 128 20.84 -8.51 1.25
C ASN A 128 20.06 -9.39 0.28
N PRO A 129 19.93 -10.70 0.57
CA PRO A 129 19.29 -11.59 -0.36
C PRO A 129 17.81 -11.23 -0.40
N GLY A 130 17.25 -11.09 -1.60
CA GLY A 130 15.89 -10.59 -1.78
C GLY A 130 15.30 -11.02 -3.12
N PRO A 131 14.12 -10.50 -3.48
CA PRO A 131 13.41 -10.89 -4.70
C PRO A 131 14.16 -10.58 -6.00
N THR A 132 15.25 -9.80 -5.93
CA THR A 132 16.17 -9.53 -7.04
C THR A 132 17.13 -10.68 -7.32
N LEU A 133 17.26 -11.66 -6.43
CA LEU A 133 18.13 -12.83 -6.58
C LEU A 133 17.46 -13.85 -7.52
N GLU A 134 18.17 -14.26 -8.56
CA GLU A 134 17.71 -15.31 -9.47
C GLU A 134 17.66 -16.66 -8.75
N GLY A 135 16.59 -17.42 -8.99
CA GLY A 135 16.34 -18.68 -8.28
C GLY A 135 15.75 -18.53 -6.86
N SER A 136 15.59 -17.30 -6.35
CA SER A 136 14.91 -17.08 -5.06
C SER A 136 13.42 -17.37 -5.11
N LEU A 137 12.80 -17.34 -6.29
CA LEU A 137 11.38 -17.69 -6.44
C LEU A 137 11.21 -19.20 -6.43
N VAL A 138 10.62 -19.73 -5.36
CA VAL A 138 10.46 -21.18 -5.13
C VAL A 138 9.07 -21.70 -5.46
N PHE A 139 8.07 -20.81 -5.55
CA PHE A 139 6.73 -21.19 -5.94
C PHE A 139 6.03 -20.05 -6.68
N ALA A 140 5.23 -20.42 -7.69
CA ALA A 140 4.31 -19.53 -8.37
C ALA A 140 3.03 -20.29 -8.74
N SER A 141 1.88 -19.70 -8.43
CA SER A 141 0.60 -20.30 -8.75
C SER A 141 0.40 -20.44 -10.26
N LYS A 142 -0.36 -21.46 -10.68
CA LYS A 142 -0.73 -21.63 -12.09
C LYS A 142 -1.46 -20.41 -12.65
N GLN A 143 -2.25 -19.74 -11.82
CA GLN A 143 -2.94 -18.51 -12.19
C GLN A 143 -1.95 -17.36 -12.41
N PHE A 144 -0.90 -17.22 -11.60
CA PHE A 144 0.14 -16.22 -11.81
C PHE A 144 0.88 -16.43 -13.12
N LEU A 145 1.30 -17.67 -13.39
CA LEU A 145 1.98 -18.01 -14.64
C LEU A 145 1.09 -17.69 -15.85
N ARG A 146 -0.19 -18.05 -15.79
CA ARG A 146 -1.17 -17.77 -16.86
C ARG A 146 -1.40 -16.28 -17.07
N ASP A 147 -1.68 -15.54 -16.00
CA ASP A 147 -1.98 -14.10 -16.04
C ASP A 147 -0.80 -13.29 -16.58
N GLN A 148 0.42 -13.78 -16.34
CA GLN A 148 1.66 -13.13 -16.78
C GLN A 148 2.20 -13.71 -18.10
N ASN A 149 1.49 -14.67 -18.70
CA ASN A 149 1.91 -15.39 -19.91
C ASN A 149 3.34 -15.97 -19.78
N LEU A 150 3.61 -16.64 -18.66
CA LEU A 150 4.89 -17.26 -18.32
C LEU A 150 4.75 -18.78 -18.39
N CYS A 151 5.76 -19.46 -18.93
CA CYS A 151 5.70 -20.89 -19.19
C CYS A 151 6.03 -21.74 -17.95
N ASN A 152 6.88 -21.23 -17.06
CA ASN A 152 7.39 -21.99 -15.92
C ASN A 152 7.93 -21.08 -14.80
N LEU A 153 8.28 -21.71 -13.67
CA LEU A 153 8.79 -21.05 -12.48
C LEU A 153 10.11 -20.30 -12.72
N GLN A 154 11.00 -20.83 -13.57
CA GLN A 154 12.28 -20.19 -13.87
C GLN A 154 12.08 -18.86 -14.60
N GLU A 155 11.22 -18.86 -15.63
CA GLU A 155 10.85 -17.66 -16.37
C GLU A 155 10.19 -16.62 -15.45
N ALA A 156 9.29 -17.07 -14.57
CA ALA A 156 8.69 -16.23 -13.54
C ALA A 156 9.71 -15.62 -12.58
N GLY A 157 10.67 -16.42 -12.11
CA GLY A 157 11.75 -15.95 -11.24
C GLY A 157 12.56 -14.84 -11.91
N ASN A 158 12.96 -15.05 -13.17
CA ASN A 158 13.70 -14.05 -13.94
C ASN A 158 12.89 -12.76 -14.14
N ARG A 159 11.62 -12.89 -14.50
CA ARG A 159 10.73 -11.74 -14.75
C ARG A 159 10.48 -10.92 -13.49
N VAL A 160 10.18 -11.59 -12.38
CA VAL A 160 9.95 -10.95 -11.08
C VAL A 160 11.22 -10.27 -10.58
N ALA A 161 12.39 -10.93 -10.70
CA ALA A 161 13.67 -10.32 -10.32
C ALA A 161 13.93 -9.04 -11.12
N GLN A 162 13.67 -9.05 -12.44
CA GLN A 162 13.74 -7.84 -13.27
C GLN A 162 12.78 -6.74 -12.80
N TRP A 163 11.54 -7.08 -12.42
CA TRP A 163 10.60 -6.10 -11.87
C TRP A 163 11.10 -5.48 -10.58
N PHE A 164 11.60 -6.27 -9.62
CA PHE A 164 12.15 -5.72 -8.39
C PHE A 164 13.39 -4.86 -8.64
N ARG A 165 14.19 -5.15 -9.67
CA ARG A 165 15.31 -4.27 -10.08
C ARG A 165 14.82 -2.98 -10.73
N GLY A 166 13.84 -3.05 -11.62
CA GLY A 166 13.41 -1.91 -12.46
C GLY A 166 12.34 -1.02 -11.85
N ILE A 167 11.39 -1.58 -11.10
CA ILE A 167 10.19 -0.89 -10.61
C ILE A 167 10.45 -0.30 -9.22
N ALA A 168 10.41 1.03 -9.13
CA ALA A 168 10.71 1.77 -7.89
C ALA A 168 9.84 1.36 -6.70
N ILE A 169 8.53 1.17 -6.90
CA ILE A 169 7.61 0.80 -5.82
C ILE A 169 7.95 -0.58 -5.22
N LEU A 170 8.43 -1.53 -6.03
CA LEU A 170 8.85 -2.85 -5.52
C LEU A 170 10.16 -2.80 -4.74
N ARG A 171 11.07 -1.89 -5.09
CA ARG A 171 12.29 -1.64 -4.29
C ARG A 171 11.94 -1.04 -2.93
N GLN A 172 11.04 -0.06 -2.92
CA GLN A 172 10.56 0.58 -1.69
C GLN A 172 9.78 -0.40 -0.82
N GLU A 173 8.97 -1.26 -1.42
CA GLU A 173 8.29 -2.36 -0.74
C GLU A 173 9.29 -3.28 -0.03
N TRP A 174 10.36 -3.69 -0.71
CA TRP A 174 11.39 -4.52 -0.12
C TRP A 174 12.13 -3.82 1.04
N GLN A 175 12.43 -2.54 0.89
CA GLN A 175 13.00 -1.75 1.98
C GLN A 175 12.06 -1.65 3.19
N ALA A 176 10.75 -1.53 2.96
CA ALA A 176 9.73 -1.54 4.02
C ALA A 176 9.75 -2.87 4.76
N HIS A 177 9.76 -3.96 4.00
CA HIS A 177 9.81 -5.31 4.52
C HIS A 177 11.01 -5.53 5.44
N LEU A 178 12.21 -5.16 4.98
CA LEU A 178 13.42 -5.27 5.79
C LEU A 178 13.35 -4.44 7.08
N LYS A 179 12.81 -3.22 7.00
CA LYS A 179 12.66 -2.36 8.18
C LYS A 179 11.71 -2.98 9.21
N ASN A 180 10.54 -3.45 8.77
CA ASN A 180 9.52 -4.00 9.65
C ASN A 180 10.05 -5.27 10.34
N VAL A 181 10.64 -6.19 9.59
CA VAL A 181 11.21 -7.44 10.13
C VAL A 181 12.32 -7.16 11.15
N ARG A 182 13.15 -6.13 10.94
CA ARG A 182 14.18 -5.71 11.92
C ARG A 182 13.57 -5.18 13.22
N CYS A 183 12.40 -4.59 13.17
CA CYS A 183 11.66 -4.12 14.33
C CYS A 183 10.82 -5.22 14.99
N GLY A 184 10.84 -6.46 14.46
CA GLY A 184 9.99 -7.56 14.93
C GLY A 184 8.54 -7.43 14.47
N ASP A 185 8.24 -6.55 13.52
CA ASP A 185 6.91 -6.40 12.94
C ASP A 185 6.77 -7.31 11.71
N TYR A 186 5.96 -8.37 11.84
CA TYR A 186 5.71 -9.33 10.77
C TYR A 186 4.34 -9.14 10.10
N LYS A 187 3.68 -8.00 10.32
CA LYS A 187 2.40 -7.72 9.66
C LYS A 187 2.55 -7.73 8.13
N PRO A 188 1.53 -8.21 7.40
CA PRO A 188 1.52 -8.15 5.95
C PRO A 188 1.69 -6.72 5.44
N PHE A 189 2.70 -6.49 4.60
CA PHE A 189 2.77 -5.26 3.85
C PHE A 189 1.69 -5.29 2.77
N THR A 190 0.67 -4.46 2.94
CA THR A 190 -0.45 -4.38 2.02
C THR A 190 -0.28 -3.18 1.11
N PHE A 191 -0.29 -3.43 -0.20
CA PHE A 191 -0.33 -2.36 -1.18
C PHE A 191 -1.31 -2.69 -2.29
N ARG A 192 -1.69 -1.66 -3.02
CA ARG A 192 -2.65 -1.78 -4.12
C ARG A 192 -1.98 -1.23 -5.36
N THR A 193 -2.17 -1.92 -6.48
CA THR A 193 -1.75 -1.39 -7.77
C THR A 193 -2.86 -1.54 -8.77
N VAL A 194 -2.93 -0.56 -9.67
CA VAL A 194 -3.72 -0.65 -10.88
C VAL A 194 -2.83 -1.27 -11.94
N VAL A 195 -3.26 -2.41 -12.48
CA VAL A 195 -2.62 -3.03 -13.63
C VAL A 195 -3.34 -2.47 -14.86
N PHE A 196 -2.66 -1.59 -15.59
CA PHE A 196 -3.19 -0.95 -16.79
C PHE A 196 -2.91 -1.81 -18.02
N GLY A 197 -3.96 -2.10 -18.80
CA GLY A 197 -3.87 -2.98 -19.96
C GLY A 197 -3.69 -4.43 -19.53
N GLY A 198 -4.64 -5.29 -19.86
CA GLY A 198 -4.39 -6.72 -19.74
C GLY A 198 -3.22 -7.11 -20.64
N MET A 199 -2.41 -8.08 -20.19
CA MET A 199 -1.24 -8.56 -20.95
C MET A 199 -1.59 -9.12 -22.35
N ASN A 200 -2.87 -9.40 -22.61
CA ASN A 200 -3.39 -9.85 -23.90
C ASN A 200 -3.97 -8.72 -24.76
N GLY A 201 -3.57 -7.47 -24.52
CA GLY A 201 -4.14 -6.31 -25.21
C GLY A 201 -5.58 -6.00 -24.80
N SER A 202 -6.05 -6.53 -23.65
CA SER A 202 -7.34 -6.09 -23.13
C SER A 202 -7.23 -4.65 -22.66
N SER A 203 -8.18 -3.82 -23.07
CA SER A 203 -8.29 -2.42 -22.64
C SER A 203 -8.75 -2.27 -21.18
N SER A 204 -8.96 -3.37 -20.47
CA SER A 204 -9.42 -3.36 -19.09
C SER A 204 -8.24 -3.15 -18.13
N SER A 205 -8.30 -2.07 -17.34
CA SER A 205 -7.50 -1.96 -16.13
C SER A 205 -8.14 -2.78 -15.00
N VAL A 206 -7.32 -3.36 -14.13
CA VAL A 206 -7.81 -4.06 -12.93
C VAL A 206 -7.07 -3.52 -11.71
N THR A 207 -7.83 -3.21 -10.65
CA THR A 207 -7.22 -2.91 -9.35
C THR A 207 -7.05 -4.22 -8.59
N ARG A 208 -5.84 -4.46 -8.09
CA ARG A 208 -5.52 -5.62 -7.26
C ARG A 208 -4.95 -5.18 -5.92
N ALA A 209 -5.36 -5.88 -4.88
CA ALA A 209 -4.71 -5.81 -3.58
C ALA A 209 -3.61 -6.87 -3.52
N PHE A 210 -2.47 -6.50 -2.97
CA PHE A 210 -1.32 -7.36 -2.76
C PHE A 210 -0.97 -7.35 -1.28
N TYR A 211 -0.72 -8.54 -0.76
CA TYR A 211 -0.30 -8.77 0.61
C TYR A 211 1.05 -9.46 0.56
N ASN A 212 2.10 -8.81 1.05
CA ASN A 212 3.42 -9.43 1.20
C ASN A 212 3.63 -9.78 2.65
N ILE A 213 3.69 -11.06 2.92
CA ILE A 213 3.71 -11.60 4.27
C ILE A 213 5.13 -12.10 4.54
N PRO A 214 5.84 -11.52 5.52
CA PRO A 214 7.08 -12.09 6.03
C PRO A 214 6.85 -13.50 6.52
N ALA A 215 7.65 -14.45 6.03
CA ALA A 215 7.45 -15.85 6.33
C ALA A 215 8.77 -16.58 6.59
N VAL A 216 8.68 -17.62 7.40
CA VAL A 216 9.65 -18.69 7.52
C VAL A 216 9.11 -19.88 6.71
N ILE A 217 9.68 -20.10 5.52
CA ILE A 217 9.34 -21.23 4.66
C ILE A 217 10.03 -22.47 5.20
N VAL A 218 9.27 -23.52 5.45
CA VAL A 218 9.78 -24.80 5.99
C VAL A 218 9.77 -25.82 4.86
N ASP A 219 10.93 -26.40 4.54
CA ASP A 219 11.02 -27.48 3.55
C ASP A 219 10.58 -28.83 4.13
N SER A 220 10.48 -29.84 3.27
CA SER A 220 10.10 -31.22 3.65
C SER A 220 11.06 -31.90 4.65
N ARG A 221 12.26 -31.34 4.86
CA ARG A 221 13.26 -31.81 5.83
C ARG A 221 13.19 -31.03 7.14
N GLY A 222 12.26 -30.09 7.28
CA GLY A 222 12.14 -29.20 8.43
C GLY A 222 13.16 -28.07 8.44
N GLN A 223 13.90 -27.85 7.35
CA GLN A 223 14.82 -26.71 7.27
C GLN A 223 14.02 -25.43 7.09
N ARG A 224 14.40 -24.42 7.87
CA ARG A 224 13.73 -23.12 7.95
C ARG A 224 14.44 -22.14 7.04
N TYR A 225 13.72 -21.41 6.21
CA TYR A 225 14.28 -20.41 5.32
C TYR A 225 13.55 -19.08 5.47
N TRP A 226 14.27 -17.97 5.36
CA TRP A 226 13.63 -16.68 5.20
C TRP A 226 12.98 -16.57 3.83
N GLY A 227 11.70 -16.20 3.82
CA GLY A 227 10.94 -15.93 2.62
C GLY A 227 9.93 -14.82 2.75
N ILE A 228 9.26 -14.59 1.63
CA ILE A 228 8.01 -13.81 1.55
C ILE A 228 6.98 -14.71 0.88
N VAL A 229 5.74 -14.61 1.35
CA VAL A 229 4.57 -15.07 0.59
C VAL A 229 3.84 -13.84 0.09
N ARG A 230 3.72 -13.68 -1.23
CA ARG A 230 2.86 -12.65 -1.82
C ARG A 230 1.57 -13.30 -2.30
N GLN A 231 0.47 -12.76 -1.79
CA GLN A 231 -0.87 -13.06 -2.26
C GLN A 231 -1.42 -11.85 -3.00
N SER A 232 -2.11 -12.07 -4.11
CA SER A 232 -2.93 -11.03 -4.74
C SER A 232 -4.37 -11.48 -4.83
N LEU A 233 -5.25 -10.59 -4.36
CA LEU A 233 -6.68 -10.79 -4.40
C LEU A 233 -7.31 -9.87 -5.44
N PRO A 234 -8.24 -10.39 -6.27
CA PRO A 234 -9.05 -9.54 -7.11
C PRO A 234 -9.89 -8.63 -6.21
N SER A 235 -9.92 -7.33 -6.53
CA SER A 235 -10.83 -6.42 -5.87
C SER A 235 -12.25 -6.59 -6.41
N SER A 236 -13.27 -6.37 -5.58
CA SER A 236 -14.66 -6.36 -6.06
C SER A 236 -14.86 -5.27 -7.12
N LEU A 237 -15.80 -5.48 -8.07
CA LEU A 237 -16.05 -4.51 -9.14
C LEU A 237 -16.39 -3.12 -8.58
N ASN A 238 -17.20 -3.07 -7.51
CA ASN A 238 -17.52 -1.82 -6.82
C ASN A 238 -16.27 -1.15 -6.25
N TYR A 239 -15.38 -1.91 -5.61
CA TYR A 239 -14.13 -1.37 -5.11
C TYR A 239 -13.26 -0.83 -6.25
N GLN A 240 -13.10 -1.58 -7.34
CA GLN A 240 -12.33 -1.16 -8.50
C GLN A 240 -12.88 0.15 -9.09
N LEU A 241 -14.20 0.25 -9.25
CA LEU A 241 -14.87 1.44 -9.77
C LEU A 241 -14.64 2.66 -8.87
N HIS A 242 -14.93 2.53 -7.58
CA HIS A 242 -14.74 3.60 -6.60
C HIS A 242 -13.29 4.08 -6.52
N TRP A 243 -12.35 3.14 -6.54
CA TRP A 243 -10.93 3.45 -6.50
C TRP A 243 -10.46 4.14 -7.77
N SER A 244 -10.87 3.63 -8.93
CA SER A 244 -10.54 4.22 -10.23
C SER A 244 -11.10 5.65 -10.34
N MET A 245 -12.32 5.88 -9.86
CA MET A 245 -12.90 7.23 -9.80
C MET A 245 -12.10 8.14 -8.88
N ARG A 246 -11.71 7.68 -7.69
CA ARG A 246 -10.88 8.46 -6.77
C ARG A 246 -9.51 8.80 -7.38
N ASP A 247 -8.84 7.85 -8.02
CA ASP A 247 -7.54 8.09 -8.69
C ASP A 247 -7.71 9.05 -9.86
N LEU A 248 -8.76 8.91 -10.67
CA LEU A 248 -9.10 9.83 -11.74
C LEU A 248 -9.36 11.25 -11.21
N MET A 249 -10.14 11.39 -10.14
CA MET A 249 -10.40 12.67 -9.48
C MET A 249 -9.11 13.26 -8.94
N SER A 250 -8.26 12.45 -8.29
CA SER A 250 -6.96 12.89 -7.77
C SER A 250 -6.04 13.40 -8.89
N LEU A 251 -5.93 12.65 -9.99
CA LEU A 251 -5.14 13.05 -11.16
C LEU A 251 -5.67 14.31 -11.83
N ASN A 252 -6.99 14.45 -11.94
CA ASN A 252 -7.63 15.58 -12.62
C ASN A 252 -7.58 16.87 -11.80
N THR A 253 -7.64 16.76 -10.47
CA THR A 253 -7.81 17.91 -9.57
C THR A 253 -6.56 18.28 -8.79
N THR A 254 -5.60 17.36 -8.64
CA THR A 254 -4.47 17.56 -7.74
C THR A 254 -3.17 17.74 -8.51
N ARG A 255 -2.72 18.98 -8.65
CA ARG A 255 -1.37 19.32 -9.14
C ARG A 255 -0.29 19.22 -8.05
N ALA A 256 -0.69 19.01 -6.81
CA ALA A 256 0.17 18.98 -5.64
C ALA A 256 0.47 17.56 -5.15
N CYS A 257 1.55 17.44 -4.40
CA CYS A 257 1.83 16.24 -3.61
C CYS A 257 0.79 16.13 -2.47
N MET A 258 -0.05 15.10 -2.47
CA MET A 258 -0.89 14.71 -1.34
C MET A 258 -0.42 13.45 -0.62
N ILE A 259 -0.32 13.55 0.71
CA ILE A 259 -0.23 12.41 1.64
C ILE A 259 -1.44 12.52 2.59
N THR A 260 -2.27 11.48 2.63
CA THR A 260 -3.34 11.34 3.62
C THR A 260 -2.75 10.62 4.83
N VAL A 261 -2.92 11.16 6.03
CA VAL A 261 -2.50 10.54 7.29
C VAL A 261 -3.72 10.20 8.15
N SER A 262 -3.62 9.15 8.96
CA SER A 262 -4.58 8.84 10.02
C SER A 262 -4.55 9.96 11.05
N GLU A 263 -5.72 10.48 11.42
CA GLU A 263 -5.83 11.54 12.42
C GLU A 263 -5.33 11.08 13.79
N ASP A 264 -5.70 9.87 14.21
CA ASP A 264 -5.38 9.34 15.53
C ASP A 264 -3.90 8.94 15.66
N THR A 265 -3.30 8.42 14.58
CA THR A 265 -1.96 7.82 14.65
C THR A 265 -0.89 8.60 13.91
N GLY A 266 -1.27 9.58 13.09
CA GLY A 266 -0.36 10.26 12.17
C GLY A 266 0.21 9.37 11.05
N VAL A 267 -0.19 8.09 10.99
CA VAL A 267 0.34 7.12 10.01
C VAL A 267 -0.17 7.46 8.60
N PRO A 268 0.70 7.59 7.59
CA PRO A 268 0.27 7.83 6.22
C PRO A 268 -0.59 6.68 5.68
N LEU A 269 -1.86 6.96 5.41
CA LEU A 269 -2.83 5.99 4.89
C LEU A 269 -2.78 5.90 3.36
N TRP A 270 -2.39 6.99 2.70
CA TRP A 270 -2.34 7.05 1.24
C TRP A 270 -1.43 8.18 0.75
N GLN A 271 -0.89 8.03 -0.45
CA GLN A 271 -0.02 9.00 -1.08
C GLN A 271 -0.29 9.00 -2.59
N ASN A 272 -0.48 10.17 -3.21
CA ASN A 272 -0.66 10.23 -4.66
C ASN A 272 0.67 9.97 -5.41
N SER A 273 0.59 9.61 -6.68
CA SER A 273 1.76 9.32 -7.52
C SER A 273 2.78 10.48 -7.57
N ALA A 274 2.30 11.73 -7.60
CA ALA A 274 3.16 12.91 -7.51
C ALA A 274 3.97 12.94 -6.20
N SER A 275 3.33 12.69 -5.06
CA SER A 275 4.02 12.61 -3.76
C SER A 275 4.94 11.41 -3.68
N MET A 276 4.56 10.25 -4.21
CA MET A 276 5.44 9.08 -4.20
C MET A 276 6.71 9.34 -5.02
N ALA A 277 6.59 10.10 -6.12
CA ALA A 277 7.72 10.50 -6.96
C ALA A 277 8.60 11.57 -6.30
N MET A 278 8.01 12.54 -5.59
CA MET A 278 8.72 13.68 -5.01
C MET A 278 9.29 13.42 -3.61
N ILE A 279 8.53 12.72 -2.76
CA ILE A 279 8.82 12.52 -1.34
C ILE A 279 9.26 11.05 -1.11
N GLY A 280 8.95 10.12 -2.01
CA GLY A 280 9.11 8.68 -1.79
C GLY A 280 7.88 8.07 -1.11
N VAL A 281 7.75 6.73 -1.09
CA VAL A 281 6.61 6.06 -0.45
C VAL A 281 6.75 6.11 1.07
N HIS A 282 5.94 6.93 1.73
CA HIS A 282 6.00 7.14 3.19
C HIS A 282 4.87 6.46 3.98
N GLY A 283 4.27 5.40 3.46
CA GLY A 283 3.08 4.75 4.03
C GLY A 283 3.20 4.13 5.43
N ILE A 284 4.33 3.57 5.83
CA ILE A 284 4.41 2.72 7.06
C ILE A 284 5.66 3.05 7.91
N TYR A 285 6.39 4.11 7.57
CA TYR A 285 7.78 4.21 8.04
C TYR A 285 8.00 4.83 9.42
N ASN A 286 6.98 5.32 10.12
CA ASN A 286 7.17 5.90 11.46
C ASN A 286 6.09 5.39 12.41
N ARG A 287 6.21 4.16 12.91
CA ARG A 287 5.79 3.94 14.31
C ARG A 287 6.73 4.84 15.11
N GLN A 288 6.20 5.90 15.71
CA GLN A 288 6.93 6.60 16.74
C GLN A 288 7.38 5.53 17.73
N ILE A 289 8.70 5.37 17.87
CA ILE A 289 9.26 4.89 19.13
C ILE A 289 8.88 6.01 20.09
N PHE A 290 7.67 5.96 20.63
CA PHE A 290 7.38 6.64 21.88
C PHE A 290 8.26 5.90 22.88
N SER A 291 9.48 6.39 23.09
CA SER A 291 10.08 6.25 24.40
C SER A 291 9.07 6.87 25.36
N ASP A 292 8.64 6.12 26.37
CA ASP A 292 7.67 6.49 27.40
C ASP A 292 8.03 7.79 28.15
N ALA A 293 7.97 8.93 27.47
CA ALA A 293 8.03 10.23 28.06
C ALA A 293 6.59 10.73 28.21
N PRO A 294 6.08 10.90 29.44
CA PRO A 294 4.73 11.40 29.66
C PRO A 294 4.67 12.84 29.13
N CYS A 295 3.89 13.07 28.08
CA CYS A 295 3.69 14.41 27.52
C CYS A 295 2.35 14.96 27.98
N ASP A 296 2.44 16.10 28.66
CA ASP A 296 1.39 16.89 29.27
C ASP A 296 0.34 17.33 28.24
N SER A 297 -0.94 17.15 28.57
CA SER A 297 -2.07 17.24 27.63
C SER A 297 -2.58 18.68 27.44
N SER A 298 -1.70 19.60 27.04
CA SER A 298 -2.14 20.97 26.73
C SER A 298 -1.28 21.66 25.68
N GLU A 299 -1.30 21.20 24.42
CA GLU A 299 -0.96 22.11 23.32
C GLU A 299 -1.55 21.70 21.97
N ARG A 300 -1.88 22.75 21.20
CA ARG A 300 -2.87 22.80 20.11
C ARG A 300 -2.46 22.09 18.82
N GLN A 301 -3.49 21.65 18.10
CA GLN A 301 -3.53 21.35 16.66
C GLN A 301 -2.62 22.26 15.81
N ARG A 302 -1.79 21.65 14.96
CA ARG A 302 -1.24 22.27 13.74
C ARG A 302 -1.34 21.30 12.58
N SER A 303 -2.14 21.64 11.58
CA SER A 303 -2.03 21.10 10.23
C SER A 303 -0.71 21.56 9.62
N ILE A 304 0.21 20.64 9.30
CA ILE A 304 1.43 20.97 8.57
C ILE A 304 1.13 20.88 7.06
N ASN A 305 0.90 22.04 6.45
CA ASN A 305 0.99 22.18 4.99
C ASN A 305 2.46 22.35 4.63
N LEU A 306 3.12 21.28 4.18
CA LEU A 306 4.44 21.39 3.53
C LEU A 306 4.24 21.92 2.11
N HIS A 307 4.40 23.22 1.91
CA HIS A 307 4.68 23.78 0.59
C HIS A 307 6.18 23.58 0.31
N ILE A 308 6.48 22.63 -0.58
CA ILE A 308 7.81 22.49 -1.17
C ILE A 308 7.72 23.20 -2.52
N ASN A 309 8.51 24.27 -2.67
CA ASN A 309 8.59 25.10 -3.90
C ASN A 309 9.19 24.32 -5.07
#